data_AF-A0A7H0IRN8-F1
#
_entry.id   AF-A0A7H0IRN8-F1
#
_cell.length_a   1.000
_cell.length_b   1.000
_cell.length_c   1.000
_cell.angle_alpha   90.00
_cell.angle_beta   90.00
_cell.angle_gamma   90.00
#
_symmetry.space_group_name_H-M   'P 1'
#
loop_
_entity.id
_entity.type
_entity.pdbx_description
1 polymer ?
#
loop_
_entity_poly.entity_id
_entity_poly.type
_entity_poly.pdbx_seq_one_letter_code
_entity_poly.pdbx_strand_id
1 'polypeptide(L)' 'MDLIFGVRVVAGRADARGAALVACLGDVRARVVAAAHPALPVEVLVGLVQDGDEAVVRAAAANPSLPRDVMSRLPA' A
#
# COMPACT_ATOMS: atom_id res chain seq x y z
N MET A 1 -22.14 -11.70 -0.98
CA MET A 1 -21.42 -12.07 0.27
C MET A 1 -19.96 -11.64 0.13
N ASP A 2 -19.81 -10.34 -0.12
CA ASP A 2 -18.80 -9.39 0.34
C ASP A 2 -17.32 -9.76 0.28
N LEU A 3 -16.75 -9.70 -0.94
CA LEU A 3 -15.30 -9.57 -1.17
C LEU A 3 -14.66 -8.45 -0.30
N ILE A 4 -15.47 -7.46 0.10
CA ILE A 4 -15.11 -6.26 0.85
C ILE A 4 -14.59 -6.59 2.27
N PHE A 5 -15.12 -7.61 2.94
CA PHE A 5 -14.59 -8.02 4.26
C PHE A 5 -13.28 -8.79 4.13
N GLY A 6 -13.08 -9.49 3.01
CA GLY A 6 -11.88 -10.28 2.75
C GLY A 6 -10.64 -9.42 2.55
N VAL A 7 -10.74 -8.35 1.75
CA VAL A 7 -9.57 -7.51 1.39
C VAL A 7 -8.89 -6.86 2.60
N ARG A 8 -9.65 -6.36 3.57
CA ARG A 8 -9.08 -5.81 4.82
C ARG A 8 -8.37 -6.87 5.67
N VAL A 9 -8.97 -8.05 5.80
CA VAL A 9 -8.36 -9.16 6.56
C VAL A 9 -7.10 -9.65 5.87
N VAL A 10 -7.09 -9.68 4.54
CA VAL A 10 -5.92 -10.05 3.74
C VAL A 10 -4.82 -9.00 3.90
N ALA A 11 -5.12 -7.70 3.78
CA ALA A 11 -4.10 -6.65 3.95
C ALA A 11 -3.45 -6.65 5.35
N GLY A 12 -4.16 -7.11 6.38
CA GLY A 12 -3.62 -7.25 7.75
C GLY A 12 -2.84 -8.53 8.02
N ARG A 13 -2.79 -9.47 7.07
CA ARG A 13 -2.08 -10.74 7.22
C ARG A 13 -0.66 -10.64 6.68
N ALA A 14 0.32 -11.03 7.50
CA ALA A 14 1.73 -11.05 7.12
C ALA A 14 2.04 -11.97 5.91
N ASP A 15 1.18 -12.94 5.59
CA ASP A 15 1.33 -13.84 4.44
C ASP A 15 0.67 -13.33 3.14
N ALA A 16 0.06 -12.14 3.17
CA ALA A 16 -0.55 -11.56 1.99
C ALA A 16 0.51 -11.26 0.92
N ARG A 17 0.38 -11.94 -0.24
CA ARG A 17 1.30 -11.81 -1.38
C ARG A 17 0.85 -10.67 -2.30
N GLY A 18 1.82 -10.05 -2.99
CA GLY A 18 1.68 -8.78 -3.73
C GLY A 18 0.39 -8.60 -4.56
N ALA A 19 -0.07 -9.62 -5.30
CA ALA A 19 -1.29 -9.50 -6.11
C ALA A 19 -2.56 -9.26 -5.27
N ALA A 20 -2.64 -9.86 -4.07
CA ALA A 20 -3.79 -9.68 -3.19
C ALA A 20 -3.77 -8.31 -2.50
N LEU A 21 -2.57 -7.80 -2.17
CA LEU A 21 -2.39 -6.45 -1.63
C LEU A 21 -2.73 -5.37 -2.66
N VAL A 22 -2.35 -5.56 -3.92
CA VAL A 22 -2.71 -4.65 -5.02
C VAL A 22 -4.24 -4.58 -5.19
N ALA A 23 -4.94 -5.71 -5.06
CA ALA A 23 -6.41 -5.71 -5.07
C ALA A 23 -7.02 -4.91 -3.89
N CYS A 24 -6.35 -4.88 -2.74
CA CYS A 24 -6.78 -4.11 -1.57
C CYS A 24 -6.65 -2.59 -1.77
N LEU A 25 -5.83 -2.12 -2.70
CA LEU A 25 -5.72 -0.70 -3.03
C LEU A 25 -7.00 -0.14 -3.68
N GLY A 26 -7.84 -0.99 -4.26
CA GLY A 26 -9.16 -0.60 -4.76
C GLY A 26 -10.16 -0.25 -3.65
N ASP A 27 -9.92 -0.68 -2.41
CA ASP A 27 -10.81 -0.46 -1.27
C ASP A 27 -10.26 0.67 -0.38
N VAL A 28 -11.05 1.74 -0.19
CA VAL A 28 -10.67 2.92 0.60
C VAL A 28 -10.21 2.57 2.02
N ARG A 29 -10.81 1.56 2.65
CA ARG A 29 -10.47 1.16 4.03
C ARG A 29 -9.26 0.24 4.09
N ALA A 30 -9.04 -0.59 3.07
CA ALA A 30 -7.89 -1.50 3.02
C ALA A 30 -6.65 -0.87 2.38
N ARG A 31 -6.80 0.20 1.59
CA ARG A 31 -5.72 0.86 0.85
C ARG A 31 -4.60 1.36 1.76
N VAL A 32 -4.92 2.01 2.88
CA VAL A 32 -3.93 2.50 3.85
C VAL A 32 -3.14 1.34 4.47
N VAL A 33 -3.83 0.26 4.84
CA VAL A 33 -3.18 -0.93 5.42
C VAL A 33 -2.29 -1.62 4.40
N ALA A 34 -2.77 -1.75 3.16
CA ALA A 34 -2.00 -2.32 2.06
C ALA A 34 -0.76 -1.47 1.72
N ALA A 35 -0.90 -0.14 1.72
CA ALA A 35 0.18 0.81 1.48
C ALA A 35 1.30 0.73 2.53
N ALA A 36 0.98 0.40 3.78
CA ALA A 36 1.98 0.20 4.85
C ALA A 36 2.58 -1.22 4.86
N HIS A 37 2.07 -2.15 4.04
CA HIS A 37 2.46 -3.56 4.11
C HIS A 37 3.82 -3.81 3.44
N PRO A 38 4.79 -4.48 4.12
CA PRO A 38 6.14 -4.68 3.59
C PRO A 38 6.19 -5.56 2.33
N ALA A 39 5.19 -6.43 2.13
CA ALA A 39 5.12 -7.24 0.92
C ALA A 39 4.56 -6.49 -0.31
N LEU A 40 4.26 -5.18 -0.20
CA LEU A 40 3.82 -4.38 -1.34
C LEU A 40 5.03 -4.04 -2.24
N PRO A 41 4.93 -4.21 -3.57
CA PRO A 41 6.01 -3.88 -4.48
C PRO A 41 6.39 -2.39 -4.43
N VAL A 42 7.69 -2.12 -4.58
CA VAL A 42 8.24 -0.74 -4.54
C VAL A 42 7.66 0.11 -5.65
N GLU A 43 7.45 -0.45 -6.83
CA GLU A 43 6.88 0.25 -7.99
C GLU A 43 5.47 0.75 -7.69
N VAL A 44 4.70 -0.01 -6.90
CA VAL A 44 3.36 0.37 -6.47
C VAL A 44 3.44 1.44 -5.39
N LEU A 45 4.36 1.31 -4.43
CA LEU A 45 4.59 2.31 -3.38
C LEU A 45 4.97 3.69 -3.96
N VAL A 46 5.79 3.70 -5.01
CA VAL A 46 6.16 4.91 -5.76
C VAL A 46 4.97 5.59 -6.42
N GLY A 47 3.92 4.84 -6.82
CA GLY A 47 2.67 5.43 -7.26
C GLY A 47 1.83 5.99 -6.11
N LEU A 48 1.79 5.28 -4.97
CA LEU A 48 0.93 5.63 -3.83
C LEU A 48 1.39 6.86 -3.04
N VAL A 49 2.68 7.20 -3.08
CA VAL A 49 3.21 8.45 -2.52
C VAL A 49 2.71 9.71 -3.25
N GLN A 50 2.08 9.55 -4.42
CA GLN A 50 1.39 10.61 -5.17
C GLN A 50 -0.14 10.44 -5.14
N ASP A 51 -0.67 9.56 -4.28
CA ASP A 51 -2.12 9.36 -4.15
C ASP A 51 -2.79 10.64 -3.61
N GLY A 52 -4.04 10.86 -3.99
CA GLY A 52 -4.82 12.01 -3.53
C GLY A 52 -5.26 11.91 -2.06
N ASP A 53 -5.18 10.71 -1.47
CA ASP A 53 -5.45 10.48 -0.05
C ASP A 53 -4.18 10.58 0.79
N GLU A 54 -4.10 11.61 1.64
CA GLU A 54 -2.95 11.87 2.50
C GLU A 54 -2.64 10.70 3.45
N ALA A 55 -3.65 9.95 3.89
CA ALA A 55 -3.44 8.78 4.75
C ALA A 55 -2.69 7.67 4.00
N VAL A 56 -2.97 7.51 2.71
CA VAL A 56 -2.33 6.53 1.83
C VAL A 56 -0.89 6.95 1.54
N VAL A 57 -0.68 8.23 1.22
CA VAL A 57 0.66 8.79 0.99
C VAL A 57 1.54 8.59 2.21
N ARG A 58 1.03 8.90 3.40
CA ARG A 58 1.77 8.74 4.66
C ARG A 58 2.10 7.27 4.95
N ALA A 59 1.17 6.36 4.69
CA ALA A 59 1.39 4.92 4.85
C ALA A 59 2.44 4.39 3.87
N ALA A 60 2.39 4.80 2.59
CA ALA A 60 3.35 4.41 1.58
C ALA A 60 4.76 4.96 1.88
N ALA A 61 4.86 6.22 2.31
CA ALA A 61 6.13 6.85 2.68
C ALA A 61 6.77 6.25 3.95
N ALA A 62 5.95 5.69 4.85
CA ALA A 62 6.41 4.99 6.05
C ALA A 62 6.71 3.50 5.81
N ASN A 63 6.46 2.98 4.60
CA ASN A 63 6.63 1.57 4.31
C ASN A 63 8.14 1.21 4.27
N PRO A 64 8.58 0.18 5.02
CA PRO A 64 9.99 -0.22 5.07
C PRO A 64 10.53 -0.73 3.73
N SER A 65 9.65 -1.16 2.82
CA SER A 65 10.03 -1.61 1.49
C SER A 65 10.30 -0.46 0.52
N LEU A 66 9.96 0.79 0.86
CA LEU A 66 10.29 1.96 0.06
C LEU A 66 11.62 2.58 0.56
N PRO A 67 12.76 2.36 -0.12
CA PRO A 67 14.04 2.87 0.33
C PRO A 67 14.09 4.40 0.28
N ARG A 68 14.80 5.03 1.21
CA ARG A 68 15.02 6.49 1.21
C ARG A 68 15.64 7.00 -0.10
N ASP A 69 16.50 6.21 -0.73
CA ASP A 69 17.12 6.55 -2.02
C ASP A 69 16.11 6.60 -3.17
N VAL A 70 15.00 5.85 -3.07
CA VAL A 70 13.89 5.94 -4.01
C VAL A 70 13.04 7.16 -3.69
N MET A 71 12.76 7.42 -2.40
CA MET A 71 12.00 8.60 -1.98
C MET A 71 12.67 9.91 -2.40
N SER A 72 14.01 10.01 -2.32
CA SER A 72 14.74 11.21 -2.72
C SER A 72 14.70 11.49 -4.23
N ARG A 73 14.30 10.50 -5.04
CA ARG A 73 14.16 10.60 -6.49
C ARG A 73 12.71 10.84 -6.93
N LEU A 74 11.77 10.87 -5.99
CA LEU A 74 10.38 11.22 -6.29
C LEU A 74 10.28 12.72 -6.55
N PRO A 75 9.50 13.15 -7.55
CA PRO A 75 9.22 14.57 -7.72
C PRO A 75 8.39 15.07 -6.53
N ALA A 76 8.72 16.26 -6.05
CA ALA A 76 8.03 16.96 -4.97
C ALA A 76 6.63 17.42 -5.37
#